data_AF-A0A9W9J071-F1
#
_entry.id   AF-A0A9W9J071-F1
#
_cell.length_a   1.000
_cell.length_b   1.000
_cell.length_c   1.000
_cell.angle_alpha   90.00
_cell.angle_beta   90.00
_cell.angle_gamma   90.00
#
_symmetry.space_group_name_H-M   'P 1'
#
loop_
_entity.id
_entity.type
_entity.pdbx_description
1 polymer ?
#
loop_
_entity_poly.entity_id
_entity_poly.type
_entity_poly.pdbx_seq_one_letter_code
_entity_poly.pdbx_strand_id
1 'polypeptide(L)'
;MSSNGQKSSTFNSDGLQSFFKQFTVLASSPQCQAASVIFEKIDNQREQICARDEELKKAQNEIHDLKEKKRVAIEEMFAANESEKAKQKEALARVESLSATNTEKDKSLADCSKQLQGLRQQLYSLKSSYSLEVEKASQSAKEISTLQQDLKEQEKTIDKMRAASSNLQTKLLLEQQKTKELEAEKVSLGKELEASRGQLQTLESFTVQQVELEENSMQVNLSIKPHLWNFALSEISITLREDLHENVLKDKSTYDKLRVASAKYSQQHVPLVSSNSLGAKGMRLAVTLAILSREICQHIFQSNYILPEDSEIHGILSQLTENDPEKESFCRRVLLSIDQNAEQSILQARIQTVIRNMSSYLWTLLSEDQLDAVRISIEEVAQRATKFWLPIQRAQQRYETAFDLVDLVDEDWKSFRFPGDDEIPNRQDQVVGDRDVNILTVFPCISLVKDGHRDPLTQIVQLRSTQKLFMEAVFEASQTNFVVPRRSSTRTRRQSIAQNTDRQNGTSFLEGKSPKP
;
A
#
# COMPACT_ATOMS: atom_id res chain seq x y z
N MET A 1 124.54 -135.88 -99.57
CA MET A 1 125.81 -136.24 -100.25
C MET A 1 125.78 -137.74 -100.50
N SER A 2 125.51 -138.20 -101.73
CA SER A 2 126.49 -138.47 -102.82
C SER A 2 126.95 -139.95 -102.81
N SER A 3 127.44 -140.63 -103.86
CA SER A 3 127.18 -140.63 -105.33
C SER A 3 128.02 -141.73 -106.06
N ASN A 4 127.70 -142.10 -107.33
CA ASN A 4 128.53 -142.79 -108.37
C ASN A 4 128.96 -144.28 -108.16
N GLY A 5 129.37 -145.12 -109.16
CA GLY A 5 129.29 -145.07 -110.66
C GLY A 5 130.29 -145.97 -111.50
N GLN A 6 129.78 -146.86 -112.40
CA GLN A 6 130.24 -147.44 -113.72
C GLN A 6 131.65 -148.06 -114.11
N LYS A 7 131.61 -149.20 -114.90
CA LYS A 7 132.50 -149.69 -116.06
C LYS A 7 133.97 -150.22 -115.83
N SER A 8 134.69 -150.98 -116.73
CA SER A 8 134.39 -151.91 -117.90
C SER A 8 135.61 -152.70 -118.51
N SER A 9 135.38 -153.90 -119.11
CA SER A 9 136.11 -154.73 -120.15
C SER A 9 137.58 -155.24 -120.04
N THR A 10 137.81 -156.59 -120.17
CA THR A 10 138.78 -157.35 -121.07
C THR A 10 139.30 -158.72 -120.53
N PHE A 11 139.59 -159.70 -121.44
CA PHE A 11 140.43 -160.94 -121.37
C PHE A 11 140.07 -162.19 -120.47
N ASN A 12 140.34 -163.41 -121.01
CA ASN A 12 140.39 -164.82 -120.49
C ASN A 12 139.46 -165.30 -119.33
N SER A 13 138.73 -166.44 -119.44
CA SER A 13 139.18 -167.86 -119.32
C SER A 13 139.98 -168.12 -118.03
N ASP A 14 139.55 -168.86 -116.99
CA ASP A 14 138.77 -170.11 -116.96
C ASP A 14 137.68 -170.22 -115.84
N GLY A 15 137.28 -169.12 -115.21
CA GLY A 15 136.10 -169.08 -114.33
C GLY A 15 135.01 -168.20 -114.96
N LEU A 16 133.72 -168.55 -115.06
CA LEU A 16 132.94 -169.66 -114.49
C LEU A 16 132.86 -169.79 -112.95
N GLN A 17 131.66 -170.24 -112.56
CA GLN A 17 131.34 -171.08 -111.39
C GLN A 17 131.56 -170.57 -109.97
N SER A 18 132.50 -169.68 -109.68
CA SER A 18 132.62 -169.11 -108.33
C SER A 18 131.28 -168.52 -107.87
N PHE A 19 130.65 -167.71 -108.75
CA PHE A 19 129.36 -167.08 -108.49
C PHE A 19 128.61 -166.84 -109.83
N PHE A 20 127.35 -167.20 -110.09
CA PHE A 20 126.32 -168.02 -109.42
C PHE A 20 125.74 -167.61 -108.08
N LYS A 21 126.55 -167.47 -107.02
CA LYS A 21 126.12 -167.60 -105.63
C LYS A 21 125.52 -166.32 -105.03
N GLN A 22 124.75 -165.67 -105.91
CA GLN A 22 123.38 -165.27 -105.66
C GLN A 22 123.17 -163.78 -105.37
N PHE A 23 123.65 -162.85 -106.21
CA PHE A 23 123.15 -161.44 -106.14
C PHE A 23 122.65 -160.83 -107.46
N THR A 24 122.46 -161.69 -108.47
CA THR A 24 121.25 -161.72 -109.31
C THR A 24 119.95 -161.76 -108.48
N VAL A 25 120.05 -162.06 -107.17
CA VAL A 25 119.06 -161.79 -106.13
C VAL A 25 118.83 -160.27 -106.01
N LEU A 26 117.73 -159.79 -106.59
CA LEU A 26 117.00 -158.54 -106.32
C LEU A 26 117.65 -157.17 -106.59
N ALA A 27 118.98 -157.04 -106.64
CA ALA A 27 119.69 -155.85 -106.13
C ALA A 27 119.20 -154.40 -106.44
N SER A 28 119.08 -153.94 -107.70
CA SER A 28 119.05 -152.46 -107.97
C SER A 28 118.34 -151.97 -109.25
N SER A 29 117.33 -152.72 -109.70
CA SER A 29 116.27 -152.43 -110.71
C SER A 29 116.12 -150.99 -111.31
N PRO A 30 115.61 -150.86 -112.56
CA PRO A 30 115.05 -149.60 -113.09
C PRO A 30 114.01 -148.90 -112.19
N GLN A 31 113.31 -149.64 -111.32
CA GLN A 31 112.42 -149.08 -110.29
C GLN A 31 113.20 -148.34 -109.18
N CYS A 32 114.47 -148.70 -108.94
CA CYS A 32 115.32 -148.09 -107.91
C CYS A 32 115.87 -146.71 -108.34
N GLN A 33 116.12 -146.46 -109.63
CA GLN A 33 116.47 -145.11 -110.09
C GLN A 33 115.25 -144.16 -110.06
N ALA A 34 114.05 -144.65 -110.36
CA ALA A 34 112.81 -143.92 -110.09
C ALA A 34 112.65 -143.65 -108.59
N ALA A 35 112.97 -144.63 -107.73
CA ALA A 35 112.95 -144.45 -106.27
C ALA A 35 113.91 -143.36 -105.79
N SER A 36 115.12 -143.22 -106.36
CA SER A 36 116.09 -142.22 -105.90
C SER A 36 115.60 -140.77 -106.07
N VAL A 37 114.90 -140.46 -107.17
CA VAL A 37 114.31 -139.13 -107.40
C VAL A 37 113.05 -138.93 -106.55
N ILE A 38 112.34 -140.02 -106.24
CA ILE A 38 111.21 -140.00 -105.29
C ILE A 38 111.70 -139.75 -103.85
N PHE A 39 112.85 -140.29 -103.43
CA PHE A 39 113.42 -140.07 -102.09
C PHE A 39 113.84 -138.62 -101.85
N GLU A 40 114.58 -137.97 -102.76
CA GLU A 40 114.90 -136.53 -102.63
C GLU A 40 113.63 -135.66 -102.57
N LYS A 41 112.56 -136.07 -103.27
CA LYS A 41 111.28 -135.36 -103.26
C LYS A 41 110.47 -135.60 -101.97
N ILE A 42 110.59 -136.78 -101.37
CA ILE A 42 109.99 -137.11 -100.05
C ILE A 42 110.68 -136.33 -98.93
N ASP A 43 112.00 -136.21 -98.94
CA ASP A 43 112.73 -135.47 -97.91
C ASP A 43 112.41 -133.96 -97.96
N ASN A 44 112.35 -133.36 -99.16
CA ASN A 44 111.93 -131.97 -99.34
C ASN A 44 110.46 -131.75 -98.90
N GLN A 45 109.56 -132.72 -99.12
CA GLN A 45 108.19 -132.65 -98.59
C GLN A 45 108.12 -132.79 -97.06
N ARG A 46 109.00 -133.58 -96.44
CA ARG A 46 109.08 -133.69 -94.97
C ARG A 46 109.51 -132.38 -94.32
N GLU A 47 110.49 -131.68 -94.87
CA GLU A 47 110.90 -130.36 -94.36
C GLU A 47 109.77 -129.32 -94.49
N GLN A 48 109.02 -129.30 -95.61
CA GLN A 48 107.86 -128.42 -95.76
C GLN A 48 106.72 -128.72 -94.77
N ILE A 49 106.48 -130.00 -94.45
CA ILE A 49 105.46 -130.40 -93.46
C ILE A 49 105.87 -129.93 -92.06
N CYS A 50 107.12 -130.17 -91.64
CA CYS A 50 107.61 -129.68 -90.34
C CYS A 50 107.55 -128.16 -90.21
N ALA A 51 107.88 -127.40 -91.27
CA ALA A 51 107.74 -125.95 -91.27
C ALA A 51 106.27 -125.50 -91.12
N ARG A 52 105.34 -126.19 -91.78
CA ARG A 52 103.89 -125.87 -91.72
C ARG A 52 103.25 -126.22 -90.39
N ASP A 53 103.68 -127.29 -89.72
CA ASP A 53 103.15 -127.67 -88.41
C ASP A 53 103.53 -126.67 -87.31
N GLU A 54 104.74 -126.07 -87.36
CA GLU A 54 105.11 -124.98 -86.45
C GLU A 54 104.34 -123.67 -86.75
N GLU A 55 104.09 -123.31 -88.01
CA GLU A 55 103.21 -122.18 -88.36
C GLU A 55 101.78 -122.37 -87.81
N LEU A 56 101.24 -123.59 -87.92
CA LEU A 56 99.90 -123.95 -87.42
C LEU A 56 99.81 -123.83 -85.89
N LYS A 57 100.83 -124.30 -85.19
CA LYS A 57 100.94 -124.26 -83.73
C LYS A 57 101.06 -122.82 -83.20
N LYS A 58 101.79 -121.96 -83.92
CA LYS A 58 101.85 -120.51 -83.62
C LYS A 58 100.49 -119.83 -83.80
N ALA A 59 99.80 -120.11 -84.91
CA ALA A 59 98.47 -119.54 -85.18
C ALA A 59 97.41 -119.98 -84.15
N GLN A 60 97.45 -121.22 -83.65
CA GLN A 60 96.54 -121.68 -82.61
C GLN A 60 96.72 -120.92 -81.28
N ASN A 61 97.95 -120.58 -80.90
CA ASN A 61 98.22 -119.81 -79.69
C ASN A 61 97.70 -118.36 -79.80
N GLU A 62 97.90 -117.69 -80.94
CA GLU A 62 97.38 -116.34 -81.17
C GLU A 62 95.84 -116.29 -81.13
N ILE A 63 95.15 -117.30 -81.67
CA ILE A 63 93.68 -117.40 -81.62
C ILE A 63 93.16 -117.58 -80.18
N HIS A 64 93.89 -118.31 -79.33
CA HIS A 64 93.52 -118.48 -77.92
C HIS A 64 93.63 -117.14 -77.15
N ASP A 65 94.73 -116.43 -77.34
CA ASP A 65 95.01 -115.15 -76.67
C ASP A 65 94.00 -114.05 -77.07
N LEU A 66 93.58 -114.03 -78.34
CA LEU A 66 92.55 -113.13 -78.87
C LEU A 66 91.14 -113.43 -78.32
N LYS A 67 90.80 -114.72 -78.12
CA LYS A 67 89.52 -115.12 -77.52
C LYS A 67 89.40 -114.62 -76.08
N GLU A 68 90.45 -114.78 -75.28
CA GLU A 68 90.40 -114.43 -73.86
C GLU A 68 90.37 -112.91 -73.64
N LYS A 69 91.16 -112.14 -74.41
CA LYS A 69 91.07 -110.66 -74.42
C LYS A 69 89.68 -110.16 -74.81
N LYS A 70 88.99 -110.83 -75.75
CA LYS A 70 87.61 -110.50 -76.13
C LYS A 70 86.59 -110.83 -75.03
N ARG A 71 86.80 -111.89 -74.25
CA ARG A 71 85.92 -112.25 -73.12
C ARG A 71 85.97 -111.19 -72.02
N VAL A 72 87.18 -110.82 -71.58
CA VAL A 72 87.41 -109.81 -70.54
C VAL A 72 86.79 -108.45 -70.91
N ALA A 73 87.04 -107.96 -72.14
CA ALA A 73 86.52 -106.67 -72.59
C ALA A 73 84.97 -106.61 -72.65
N ILE A 74 84.30 -107.75 -72.89
CA ILE A 74 82.83 -107.82 -72.90
C ILE A 74 82.28 -107.78 -71.46
N GLU A 75 82.91 -108.51 -70.52
CA GLU A 75 82.50 -108.53 -69.11
C GLU A 75 82.62 -107.14 -68.44
N GLU A 76 83.73 -106.43 -68.69
CA GLU A 76 83.93 -105.06 -68.18
C GLU A 76 82.88 -104.06 -68.72
N MET A 77 82.54 -104.15 -70.01
CA MET A 77 81.60 -103.24 -70.66
C MET A 77 80.16 -103.42 -70.14
N PHE A 78 79.75 -104.65 -69.81
CA PHE A 78 78.45 -104.90 -69.17
C PHE A 78 78.39 -104.37 -67.73
N ALA A 79 79.45 -104.55 -66.95
CA ALA A 79 79.52 -104.04 -65.57
C ALA A 79 79.43 -102.51 -65.51
N ALA A 80 80.10 -101.81 -66.43
CA ALA A 80 80.01 -100.35 -66.54
C ALA A 80 78.60 -99.86 -66.89
N ASN A 81 77.91 -100.54 -67.81
CA ASN A 81 76.58 -100.14 -68.27
C ASN A 81 75.48 -100.31 -67.21
N GLU A 82 75.54 -101.39 -66.40
CA GLU A 82 74.62 -101.55 -65.26
C GLU A 82 74.90 -100.54 -64.13
N SER A 83 76.17 -100.18 -63.89
CA SER A 83 76.52 -99.10 -62.94
C SER A 83 75.92 -97.75 -63.35
N GLU A 84 75.94 -97.42 -64.64
CA GLU A 84 75.44 -96.12 -65.11
C GLU A 84 73.90 -96.05 -65.12
N LYS A 85 73.21 -97.15 -65.46
CA LYS A 85 71.75 -97.28 -65.27
C LYS A 85 71.32 -97.05 -63.82
N ALA A 86 72.07 -97.58 -62.85
CA ALA A 86 71.77 -97.40 -61.44
C ALA A 86 71.84 -95.91 -61.04
N LYS A 87 72.90 -95.20 -61.45
CA LYS A 87 73.05 -93.75 -61.22
C LYS A 87 71.95 -92.94 -61.90
N GLN A 88 71.58 -93.29 -63.13
CA GLN A 88 70.54 -92.57 -63.88
C GLN A 88 69.15 -92.70 -63.22
N LYS A 89 68.86 -93.87 -62.62
CA LYS A 89 67.63 -94.10 -61.85
C LYS A 89 67.61 -93.34 -60.52
N GLU A 90 68.75 -93.24 -59.83
CA GLU A 90 68.90 -92.44 -58.61
C GLU A 90 68.74 -90.93 -58.89
N ALA A 91 69.29 -90.45 -60.01
CA ALA A 91 69.19 -89.05 -60.43
C ALA A 91 67.74 -88.63 -60.71
N LEU A 92 66.97 -89.46 -61.43
CA LEU A 92 65.54 -89.22 -61.68
C LEU A 92 64.73 -89.13 -60.37
N ALA A 93 64.95 -90.05 -59.44
CA ALA A 93 64.27 -90.03 -58.14
C ALA A 93 64.56 -88.75 -57.31
N ARG A 94 65.80 -88.21 -57.39
CA ARG A 94 66.11 -86.90 -56.77
C ARG A 94 65.37 -85.74 -57.44
N VAL A 95 65.24 -85.73 -58.76
CA VAL A 95 64.55 -84.66 -59.49
C VAL A 95 63.05 -84.62 -59.16
N GLU A 96 62.40 -85.79 -59.05
CA GLU A 96 60.98 -85.87 -58.63
C GLU A 96 60.77 -85.46 -57.17
N SER A 97 61.70 -85.80 -56.27
CA SER A 97 61.68 -85.34 -54.88
C SER A 97 61.85 -83.81 -54.75
N LEU A 98 62.71 -83.21 -55.57
CA LEU A 98 62.95 -81.76 -55.59
C LEU A 98 61.79 -80.98 -56.23
N SER A 99 61.14 -81.51 -57.26
CA SER A 99 59.96 -80.85 -57.85
C SER A 99 58.77 -80.86 -56.88
N ALA A 100 58.51 -81.98 -56.21
CA ALA A 100 57.49 -82.08 -55.17
C ALA A 100 57.72 -81.05 -54.05
N THR A 101 58.93 -81.01 -53.49
CA THR A 101 59.27 -80.09 -52.38
C THR A 101 59.27 -78.61 -52.78
N ASN A 102 59.54 -78.26 -54.04
CA ASN A 102 59.34 -76.87 -54.50
C ASN A 102 57.85 -76.51 -54.59
N THR A 103 56.99 -77.38 -55.15
CA THR A 103 55.54 -77.09 -55.23
C THR A 103 54.86 -76.96 -53.85
N GLU A 104 55.37 -77.65 -52.83
CA GLU A 104 54.95 -77.50 -51.43
C GLU A 104 55.35 -76.13 -50.84
N LYS A 105 56.57 -75.67 -51.14
CA LYS A 105 57.08 -74.35 -50.72
C LYS A 105 56.34 -73.21 -51.39
N ASP A 106 56.03 -73.32 -52.69
CA ASP A 106 55.29 -72.29 -53.42
C ASP A 106 53.86 -72.12 -52.88
N LYS A 107 53.18 -73.23 -52.54
CA LYS A 107 51.88 -73.18 -51.81
C LYS A 107 52.03 -72.49 -50.45
N SER A 108 53.05 -72.86 -49.68
CA SER A 108 53.32 -72.28 -48.35
C SER A 108 53.62 -70.78 -48.43
N LEU A 109 54.34 -70.32 -49.45
CA LEU A 109 54.61 -68.90 -49.73
C LEU A 109 53.34 -68.14 -50.10
N ALA A 110 52.47 -68.73 -50.94
CA ALA A 110 51.21 -68.11 -51.32
C ALA A 110 50.28 -67.88 -50.11
N ASP A 111 50.17 -68.87 -49.21
CA ASP A 111 49.34 -68.72 -48.00
C ASP A 111 49.97 -67.80 -46.96
N CYS A 112 51.30 -67.80 -46.80
CA CYS A 112 52.01 -66.81 -45.99
C CYS A 112 51.76 -65.37 -46.49
N SER A 113 51.79 -65.15 -47.81
CA SER A 113 51.50 -63.85 -48.41
C SER A 113 50.05 -63.39 -48.16
N LYS A 114 49.06 -64.30 -48.22
CA LYS A 114 47.66 -63.98 -47.88
C LYS A 114 47.51 -63.56 -46.41
N GLN A 115 48.14 -64.28 -45.49
CA GLN A 115 48.12 -63.93 -44.06
C GLN A 115 48.74 -62.55 -43.80
N LEU A 116 49.87 -62.24 -44.44
CA LEU A 116 50.53 -60.93 -44.35
C LEU A 116 49.64 -59.79 -44.88
N GLN A 117 48.88 -60.03 -45.95
CA GLN A 117 47.93 -59.06 -46.49
C GLN A 117 46.72 -58.84 -45.55
N GLY A 118 46.18 -59.91 -44.97
CA GLY A 118 45.11 -59.84 -43.97
C GLY A 118 45.53 -59.07 -42.71
N LEU A 119 46.71 -59.37 -42.16
CA LEU A 119 47.28 -58.66 -41.00
C LEU A 119 47.51 -57.17 -41.29
N ARG A 120 47.95 -56.80 -42.50
CA ARG A 120 48.08 -55.39 -42.90
C ARG A 120 46.72 -54.67 -42.91
N GLN A 121 45.67 -55.31 -43.44
CA GLN A 121 44.32 -54.73 -43.43
C GLN A 121 43.78 -54.54 -42.00
N GLN A 122 44.00 -55.52 -41.11
CA GLN A 122 43.65 -55.40 -39.69
C GLN A 122 44.44 -54.29 -38.98
N LEU A 123 45.73 -54.11 -39.31
CA LEU A 123 46.54 -53.04 -38.73
C LEU A 123 46.04 -51.66 -39.17
N TYR A 124 45.67 -51.48 -40.44
CA TYR A 124 45.08 -50.23 -40.92
C TYR A 124 43.70 -49.94 -40.32
N SER A 125 42.82 -50.93 -40.19
CA SER A 125 41.51 -50.73 -39.55
C SER A 125 41.64 -50.42 -38.06
N LEU A 126 42.53 -51.11 -37.34
CA LEU A 126 42.81 -50.87 -35.93
C LEU A 126 43.48 -49.50 -35.70
N LYS A 127 44.36 -49.06 -36.58
CA LYS A 127 44.96 -47.72 -36.51
C LYS A 127 43.91 -46.62 -36.74
N SER A 128 42.97 -46.84 -37.66
CA SER A 128 41.85 -45.92 -37.92
C SER A 128 40.91 -45.84 -36.70
N SER A 129 40.49 -46.99 -36.14
CA SER A 129 39.63 -47.00 -34.95
C SER A 129 40.31 -46.40 -33.73
N TYR A 130 41.61 -46.65 -33.53
CA TYR A 130 42.38 -46.03 -32.46
C TYR A 130 42.43 -44.49 -32.59
N SER A 131 42.67 -43.97 -33.79
CA SER A 131 42.67 -42.51 -34.03
C SER A 131 41.31 -41.89 -33.70
N LEU A 132 40.22 -42.52 -34.16
CA LEU A 132 38.86 -42.08 -33.89
C LEU A 132 38.52 -42.09 -32.39
N GLU A 133 38.95 -43.12 -31.65
CA GLU A 133 38.68 -43.22 -30.22
C GLU A 133 39.52 -42.25 -29.39
N VAL A 134 40.74 -41.92 -29.83
CA VAL A 134 41.55 -40.85 -29.23
C VAL A 134 40.89 -39.48 -29.45
N GLU A 135 40.35 -39.20 -30.63
CA GLU A 135 39.62 -37.96 -30.90
C GLU A 135 38.38 -37.83 -30.00
N LYS A 136 37.54 -38.88 -29.92
CA LYS A 136 36.39 -38.94 -29.00
C LYS A 136 36.81 -38.73 -27.54
N ALA A 137 37.85 -39.42 -27.08
CA ALA A 137 38.33 -39.28 -25.70
C ALA A 137 38.78 -37.84 -25.42
N SER A 138 39.44 -37.17 -26.38
CA SER A 138 39.79 -35.75 -26.26
C SER A 138 38.56 -34.82 -26.22
N GLN A 139 37.50 -35.18 -26.97
CA GLN A 139 36.27 -34.41 -27.03
C GLN A 139 35.46 -34.55 -25.74
N SER A 140 35.26 -35.78 -25.24
CA SER A 140 34.62 -36.03 -23.95
C SER A 140 35.42 -35.42 -22.79
N ALA A 141 36.76 -35.38 -22.85
CA ALA A 141 37.57 -34.69 -21.84
C ALA A 141 37.31 -33.16 -21.81
N LYS A 142 37.09 -32.52 -22.96
CA LYS A 142 36.69 -31.11 -23.04
C LYS A 142 35.29 -30.90 -22.45
N GLU A 143 34.34 -31.75 -22.80
CA GLU A 143 32.95 -31.70 -22.32
C GLU A 143 32.86 -31.91 -20.80
N ILE A 144 33.66 -32.82 -20.24
CA ILE A 144 33.81 -32.99 -18.78
C ILE A 144 34.37 -31.72 -18.14
N SER A 145 35.38 -31.09 -18.76
CA SER A 145 35.95 -29.84 -18.26
C SER A 145 34.96 -28.67 -18.27
N THR A 146 34.11 -28.55 -19.30
CA THR A 146 33.06 -27.52 -19.33
C THR A 146 31.98 -27.79 -18.30
N LEU A 147 31.49 -29.02 -18.18
CA LEU A 147 30.49 -29.39 -17.17
C LEU A 147 31.00 -29.18 -15.73
N GLN A 148 32.28 -29.43 -15.47
CA GLN A 148 32.92 -29.13 -14.17
C GLN A 148 33.03 -27.62 -13.88
N GLN A 149 33.13 -26.78 -14.91
CA GLN A 149 33.11 -25.33 -14.75
C GLN A 149 31.69 -24.82 -14.48
N ASP A 150 30.70 -25.29 -15.25
CA ASP A 150 29.29 -24.94 -15.10
C ASP A 150 28.76 -25.34 -13.71
N LEU A 151 29.10 -26.53 -13.21
CA LEU A 151 28.76 -26.97 -11.86
C LEU A 151 29.29 -26.01 -10.77
N LYS A 152 30.54 -25.55 -10.88
CA LYS A 152 31.13 -24.59 -9.93
C LYS A 152 30.47 -23.22 -9.99
N GLU A 153 29.92 -22.83 -11.14
CA GLU A 153 29.17 -21.58 -11.27
C GLU A 153 27.74 -21.70 -10.71
N GLN A 154 27.07 -22.83 -10.93
CA GLN A 154 25.79 -23.14 -10.28
C GLN A 154 25.93 -23.20 -8.76
N GLU A 155 26.97 -23.84 -8.23
CA GLU A 155 27.21 -23.96 -6.78
C GLU A 155 27.41 -22.58 -6.12
N LYS A 156 28.23 -21.70 -6.72
CA LYS A 156 28.32 -20.28 -6.31
C LYS A 156 26.98 -19.55 -6.34
N THR A 157 26.09 -19.92 -7.25
CA THR A 157 24.77 -19.30 -7.40
C THR A 157 23.80 -19.82 -6.33
N ILE A 158 23.88 -21.11 -5.98
CA ILE A 158 23.15 -21.71 -4.86
C ILE A 158 23.55 -21.05 -3.54
N ASP A 159 24.85 -20.81 -3.29
CA ASP A 159 25.31 -20.15 -2.07
C ASP A 159 24.83 -18.70 -1.98
N LYS A 160 24.82 -17.95 -3.10
CA LYS A 160 24.21 -16.61 -3.16
C LYS A 160 22.71 -16.64 -2.83
N MET A 161 21.96 -17.61 -3.38
CA MET A 161 20.54 -17.78 -3.07
C MET A 161 20.31 -18.15 -1.60
N ARG A 162 21.16 -19.02 -1.02
CA ARG A 162 21.08 -19.40 0.40
C ARG A 162 21.30 -18.19 1.31
N ALA A 163 22.31 -17.36 1.03
CA ALA A 163 22.57 -16.12 1.77
C ALA A 163 21.41 -15.10 1.64
N ALA A 164 20.85 -14.95 0.43
CA ALA A 164 19.68 -14.10 0.20
C ALA A 164 18.44 -14.59 0.97
N SER A 165 18.21 -15.91 1.02
CA SER A 165 17.12 -16.53 1.78
C SER A 165 17.24 -16.25 3.28
N SER A 166 18.43 -16.43 3.88
CA SER A 166 18.68 -16.09 5.29
C SER A 166 18.47 -14.59 5.60
N ASN A 167 18.86 -13.71 4.68
CA ASN A 167 18.62 -12.26 4.80
C ASN A 167 17.14 -11.88 4.66
N LEU A 168 16.35 -12.60 3.87
CA LEU A 168 14.90 -12.40 3.79
C LEU A 168 14.20 -12.94 5.03
N GLN A 169 14.63 -14.08 5.57
CA GLN A 169 14.04 -14.69 6.76
C GLN A 169 14.27 -13.85 8.03
N THR A 170 15.45 -13.24 8.17
CA THR A 170 15.73 -12.28 9.26
C THR A 170 14.90 -11.01 9.15
N LYS A 171 14.75 -10.45 7.94
CA LYS A 171 13.84 -9.31 7.69
C LYS A 171 12.37 -9.64 7.99
N LEU A 172 11.92 -10.83 7.60
CA LEU A 172 10.55 -11.30 7.87
C LEU A 172 10.27 -11.39 9.37
N LEU A 173 11.21 -11.93 10.16
CA LEU A 173 11.08 -11.99 11.62
C LEU A 173 11.04 -10.59 12.26
N LEU A 174 11.85 -9.65 11.75
CA LEU A 174 11.88 -8.26 12.24
C LEU A 174 10.55 -7.53 11.94
N GLU A 175 10.02 -7.64 10.73
CA GLU A 175 8.71 -7.05 10.40
C GLU A 175 7.56 -7.76 11.13
N GLN A 176 7.63 -9.07 11.38
CA GLN A 176 6.67 -9.78 12.22
C GLN A 176 6.69 -9.30 13.68
N GLN A 177 7.87 -9.02 14.23
CA GLN A 177 7.99 -8.43 15.57
C GLN A 177 7.38 -7.03 15.61
N LYS A 178 7.79 -6.15 14.69
CA LYS A 178 7.27 -4.78 14.56
C LYS A 178 5.76 -4.74 14.35
N THR A 179 5.19 -5.68 13.60
CA THR A 179 3.74 -5.81 13.41
C THR A 179 3.03 -6.10 14.74
N LYS A 180 3.59 -6.98 15.58
CA LYS A 180 3.04 -7.27 16.92
C LYS A 180 3.15 -6.08 17.87
N GLU A 181 4.25 -5.32 17.80
CA GLU A 181 4.44 -4.09 18.58
C GLU A 181 3.39 -3.04 18.20
N LEU A 182 3.19 -2.79 16.90
CA LEU A 182 2.15 -1.88 16.38
C LEU A 182 0.73 -2.36 16.70
N GLU A 183 0.47 -3.66 16.68
CA GLU A 183 -0.84 -4.22 17.06
C GLU A 183 -1.13 -4.03 18.56
N ALA A 184 -0.12 -4.20 19.42
CA ALA A 184 -0.23 -3.91 20.84
C ALA A 184 -0.43 -2.41 21.12
N GLU A 185 0.31 -1.53 20.44
CA GLU A 185 0.15 -0.07 20.52
C GLU A 185 -1.25 0.37 20.08
N LYS A 186 -1.75 -0.16 18.95
CA LYS A 186 -3.12 0.08 18.47
C LYS A 186 -4.18 -0.32 19.50
N VAL A 187 -3.98 -1.46 20.19
CA VAL A 187 -4.89 -1.90 21.26
C VAL A 187 -4.80 -1.00 22.50
N SER A 188 -3.63 -0.44 22.82
CA SER A 188 -3.48 0.55 23.91
C SER A 188 -4.20 1.85 23.57
N LEU A 189 -3.90 2.45 22.41
CA LEU A 189 -4.51 3.68 21.93
C LEU A 189 -6.04 3.55 21.79
N GLY A 190 -6.53 2.39 21.36
CA GLY A 190 -7.97 2.11 21.32
C GLY A 190 -8.64 2.12 22.70
N LYS A 191 -7.96 1.63 23.75
CA LYS A 191 -8.45 1.69 25.14
C LYS A 191 -8.39 3.10 25.70
N GLU A 192 -7.32 3.84 25.42
CA GLU A 192 -7.17 5.24 25.83
C GLU A 192 -8.22 6.14 25.18
N LEU A 193 -8.53 5.92 23.89
CA LEU A 193 -9.56 6.65 23.17
C LEU A 193 -10.97 6.38 23.73
N GLU A 194 -11.32 5.12 23.98
CA GLU A 194 -12.61 4.79 24.63
C GLU A 194 -12.70 5.30 26.07
N ALA A 195 -11.60 5.26 26.84
CA ALA A 195 -11.55 5.85 28.17
C ALA A 195 -11.73 7.38 28.14
N SER A 196 -11.04 8.08 27.22
CA SER A 196 -11.19 9.52 27.02
C SER A 196 -12.59 9.89 26.53
N ARG A 197 -13.21 9.06 25.69
CA ARG A 197 -14.59 9.24 25.22
C ARG A 197 -15.60 9.09 26.35
N GLY A 198 -15.42 8.07 27.21
CA GLY A 198 -16.24 7.88 28.40
C GLY A 198 -16.09 9.03 29.40
N GLN A 199 -14.88 9.58 29.57
CA GLN A 199 -14.65 10.78 30.38
C GLN A 199 -15.36 12.01 29.78
N LEU A 200 -15.27 12.23 28.47
CA LEU A 200 -15.94 13.34 27.79
C LEU A 200 -17.47 13.24 27.94
N GLN A 201 -18.05 12.06 27.70
CA GLN A 201 -19.49 11.82 27.91
C GLN A 201 -19.92 12.03 29.36
N THR A 202 -19.06 11.69 30.33
CA THR A 202 -19.32 11.95 31.75
C THR A 202 -19.34 13.46 32.02
N LEU A 203 -18.38 14.22 31.49
CA LEU A 203 -18.35 15.69 31.60
C LEU A 203 -19.56 16.35 30.92
N GLU A 204 -19.95 15.89 29.73
CA GLU A 204 -21.16 16.36 29.03
C GLU A 204 -22.44 16.11 29.84
N SER A 205 -22.52 14.96 30.54
CA SER A 205 -23.68 14.61 31.38
C SER A 205 -23.87 15.50 32.61
N PHE A 206 -22.84 16.26 33.02
CA PHE A 206 -22.96 17.31 34.03
C PHE A 206 -23.53 18.63 33.47
N THR A 207 -23.89 18.69 32.20
CA THR A 207 -24.48 19.88 31.56
C THR A 207 -25.91 19.62 31.10
N VAL A 208 -26.75 20.65 31.07
CA VAL A 208 -28.02 20.56 30.34
C VAL A 208 -27.72 20.42 28.85
N GLN A 209 -28.45 19.53 28.16
CA GLN A 209 -28.31 19.35 26.71
C GLN A 209 -28.45 20.69 25.99
N GLN A 210 -27.43 21.01 25.18
CA GLN A 210 -27.40 22.21 24.35
C GLN A 210 -28.56 22.19 23.35
N VAL A 211 -29.30 23.29 23.25
CA VAL A 211 -30.26 23.47 22.17
C VAL A 211 -29.55 24.22 21.05
N GLU A 212 -29.21 23.52 19.97
CA GLU A 212 -28.80 24.13 18.71
C GLU A 212 -30.01 24.82 18.08
N LEU A 213 -30.23 26.06 18.50
CA LEU A 213 -31.10 27.00 17.81
C LEU A 213 -30.28 27.62 16.68
N GLU A 214 -30.48 27.14 15.45
CA GLU A 214 -29.88 27.76 14.26
C GLU A 214 -30.21 29.25 14.26
N GLU A 215 -29.21 30.10 14.01
CA GLU A 215 -29.33 31.57 14.09
C GLU A 215 -30.46 32.10 13.18
N ASN A 216 -30.63 31.50 11.99
CA ASN A 216 -31.76 31.76 11.08
C ASN A 216 -33.11 31.31 11.67
N SER A 217 -33.18 30.12 12.28
CA SER A 217 -34.38 29.61 12.95
C SER A 217 -34.74 30.45 14.18
N MET A 218 -33.74 31.02 14.87
CA MET A 218 -33.92 31.87 16.03
C MET A 218 -34.32 33.30 15.65
N GLN A 219 -33.71 33.90 14.63
CA GLN A 219 -34.20 35.16 14.03
C GLN A 219 -35.62 35.01 13.52
N VAL A 220 -35.96 33.91 12.85
CA VAL A 220 -37.34 33.60 12.43
C VAL A 220 -38.25 33.42 13.65
N ASN A 221 -37.87 32.65 14.67
CA ASN A 221 -38.67 32.45 15.88
C ASN A 221 -38.83 33.72 16.76
N LEU A 222 -37.86 34.63 16.76
CA LEU A 222 -37.92 35.89 17.52
C LEU A 222 -38.68 36.97 16.73
N SER A 223 -38.41 37.10 15.43
CA SER A 223 -39.10 38.04 14.53
C SER A 223 -40.56 37.67 14.25
N ILE A 224 -40.92 36.38 14.31
CA ILE A 224 -42.32 35.91 14.26
C ILE A 224 -43.01 35.96 15.64
N LYS A 225 -42.27 36.18 16.74
CA LYS A 225 -42.84 36.30 18.11
C LYS A 225 -42.96 37.73 18.69
N PRO A 226 -43.51 38.73 17.96
CA PRO A 226 -44.24 39.83 18.62
C PRO A 226 -45.36 39.33 19.57
N HIS A 227 -45.74 38.05 19.48
CA HIS A 227 -46.78 37.41 20.29
C HIS A 227 -46.71 37.64 21.80
N LEU A 228 -45.54 37.68 22.46
CA LEU A 228 -45.51 37.86 23.92
C LEU A 228 -46.01 39.25 24.31
N TRP A 229 -45.42 40.30 23.73
CA TRP A 229 -45.77 41.68 24.05
C TRP A 229 -47.11 42.10 23.46
N ASN A 230 -47.49 41.58 22.29
CA ASN A 230 -48.84 41.77 21.74
C ASN A 230 -49.92 41.08 22.61
N PHE A 231 -49.62 39.91 23.20
CA PHE A 231 -50.52 39.25 24.14
C PHE A 231 -50.60 39.99 25.48
N ALA A 232 -49.47 40.44 26.03
CA ALA A 232 -49.47 41.29 27.22
C ALA A 232 -50.30 42.57 26.99
N LEU A 233 -50.15 43.19 25.81
CA LEU A 233 -50.96 44.32 25.39
C LEU A 233 -52.44 43.95 25.29
N SER A 234 -52.82 42.84 24.65
CA SER A 234 -54.23 42.45 24.52
C SER A 234 -54.88 42.23 25.88
N GLU A 235 -54.32 41.35 26.71
CA GLU A 235 -54.92 40.97 28.01
C GLU A 235 -55.04 42.16 28.95
N ILE A 236 -53.93 42.87 29.21
CA ILE A 236 -53.91 43.97 30.18
C ILE A 236 -54.75 45.16 29.69
N SER A 237 -54.92 45.31 28.37
CA SER A 237 -55.80 46.36 27.83
C SER A 237 -57.28 46.12 28.03
N ILE A 238 -57.73 44.87 28.27
CA ILE A 238 -59.16 44.58 28.51
C ILE A 238 -59.61 45.35 29.75
N THR A 239 -58.93 45.17 30.89
CA THR A 239 -59.30 45.84 32.14
C THR A 239 -58.87 47.31 32.17
N LEU A 240 -57.67 47.67 31.70
CA LEU A 240 -57.19 49.07 31.77
C LEU A 240 -57.89 50.03 30.80
N ARG A 241 -58.72 49.54 29.87
CA ARG A 241 -59.59 50.37 29.02
C ARG A 241 -60.97 50.62 29.63
N GLU A 242 -61.32 49.97 30.74
CA GLU A 242 -62.56 50.26 31.47
C GLU A 242 -62.51 51.65 32.12
N ASP A 243 -63.68 52.18 32.48
CA ASP A 243 -63.79 53.43 33.22
C ASP A 243 -63.43 53.20 34.69
N LEU A 244 -62.48 53.97 35.21
CA LEU A 244 -62.18 53.97 36.65
C LEU A 244 -63.30 54.70 37.39
N HIS A 245 -63.60 54.23 38.60
CA HIS A 245 -64.64 54.84 39.43
C HIS A 245 -64.27 56.28 39.83
N GLU A 246 -65.26 57.18 39.84
CA GLU A 246 -65.09 58.62 40.09
C GLU A 246 -64.33 58.96 41.39
N ASN A 247 -64.44 58.11 42.42
CA ASN A 247 -63.68 58.27 43.68
C ASN A 247 -62.16 58.08 43.48
N VAL A 248 -61.77 57.12 42.63
CA VAL A 248 -60.38 56.82 42.26
C VAL A 248 -59.78 57.96 41.44
N LEU A 249 -60.60 58.59 40.58
CA LEU A 249 -60.20 59.75 39.77
C LEU A 249 -59.97 61.03 40.60
N LYS A 250 -60.63 61.16 41.75
CA LYS A 250 -60.50 62.32 42.64
C LYS A 250 -59.27 62.26 43.55
N ASP A 251 -58.84 61.06 43.93
CA ASP A 251 -57.66 60.88 44.77
C ASP A 251 -56.38 60.85 43.92
N LYS A 252 -55.59 61.92 44.01
CA LYS A 252 -54.30 62.02 43.31
C LYS A 252 -53.25 61.05 43.86
N SER A 253 -53.36 60.62 45.12
CA SER A 253 -52.40 59.75 45.79
C SER A 253 -52.45 58.31 45.29
N THR A 254 -53.62 57.88 44.79
CA THR A 254 -53.85 56.63 44.04
C THR A 254 -52.81 56.37 42.96
N TYR A 255 -52.31 57.43 42.32
CA TYR A 255 -51.38 57.39 41.20
C TYR A 255 -49.90 57.51 41.62
N ASP A 256 -49.60 57.77 42.89
CA ASP A 256 -48.25 58.14 43.34
C ASP A 256 -47.25 56.99 43.12
N LYS A 257 -47.62 55.75 43.45
CA LYS A 257 -46.78 54.57 43.19
C LYS A 257 -46.46 54.42 41.69
N LEU A 258 -47.48 54.56 40.84
CA LEU A 258 -47.35 54.44 39.39
C LEU A 258 -46.49 55.58 38.81
N ARG A 259 -46.61 56.80 39.37
CA ARG A 259 -45.81 57.97 38.98
C ARG A 259 -44.35 57.83 39.41
N VAL A 260 -44.08 57.33 40.62
CA VAL A 260 -42.71 57.04 41.10
C VAL A 260 -42.05 55.95 40.27
N ALA A 261 -42.78 54.86 39.97
CA ALA A 261 -42.30 53.79 39.10
C ALA A 261 -42.01 54.30 37.68
N SER A 262 -42.94 55.05 37.07
CA SER A 262 -42.73 55.68 35.76
C SER A 262 -41.51 56.60 35.76
N ALA A 263 -41.32 57.44 36.77
CA ALA A 263 -40.20 58.37 36.86
C ALA A 263 -38.82 57.68 36.94
N LYS A 264 -38.75 56.43 37.42
CA LYS A 264 -37.52 55.61 37.41
C LYS A 264 -37.14 55.14 36.00
N TYR A 265 -38.10 55.10 35.06
CA TYR A 265 -38.00 54.37 33.80
C TYR A 265 -38.22 55.22 32.54
N SER A 266 -38.59 56.50 32.71
CA SER A 266 -38.96 57.40 31.63
C SER A 266 -37.89 58.48 31.49
N GLN A 267 -37.47 58.80 30.26
CA GLN A 267 -36.54 59.91 30.00
C GLN A 267 -37.23 61.27 30.21
N GLN A 268 -38.56 61.31 30.11
CA GLN A 268 -39.40 62.48 30.36
C GLN A 268 -40.65 62.11 31.18
N HIS A 269 -41.36 63.10 31.73
CA HIS A 269 -42.55 62.85 32.54
C HIS A 269 -43.74 62.33 31.71
N VAL A 270 -44.22 61.12 31.99
CA VAL A 270 -45.47 60.59 31.42
C VAL A 270 -46.69 61.23 32.10
N PRO A 271 -47.64 61.84 31.36
CA PRO A 271 -48.81 62.50 31.92
C PRO A 271 -49.86 61.48 32.40
N LEU A 272 -49.72 61.04 33.65
CA LEU A 272 -50.73 60.21 34.33
C LEU A 272 -51.90 61.07 34.82
N VAL A 273 -52.83 61.39 33.90
CA VAL A 273 -54.03 62.18 34.19
C VAL A 273 -55.09 61.34 34.90
N SER A 274 -55.71 61.93 35.92
CA SER A 274 -56.75 61.31 36.74
C SER A 274 -58.15 61.47 36.12
N SER A 275 -58.33 60.93 34.91
CA SER A 275 -59.62 60.92 34.18
C SER A 275 -59.83 59.61 33.40
N ASN A 276 -61.02 59.45 32.79
CA ASN A 276 -61.35 58.35 31.89
C ASN A 276 -61.20 58.70 30.39
N SER A 277 -60.47 59.78 30.05
CA SER A 277 -60.18 60.11 28.65
C SER A 277 -59.37 59.00 27.96
N LEU A 278 -59.45 58.92 26.63
CA LEU A 278 -58.71 57.93 25.85
C LEU A 278 -57.19 58.10 26.03
N GLY A 279 -56.70 59.34 26.05
CA GLY A 279 -55.32 59.68 26.40
C GLY A 279 -54.93 59.20 27.80
N ALA A 280 -55.71 59.51 28.82
CA ALA A 280 -55.44 59.11 30.21
C ALA A 280 -55.40 57.57 30.38
N LYS A 281 -56.34 56.84 29.76
CA LYS A 281 -56.33 55.38 29.72
C LYS A 281 -55.10 54.84 28.97
N GLY A 282 -54.76 55.43 27.84
CA GLY A 282 -53.56 55.08 27.06
C GLY A 282 -52.28 55.21 27.89
N MET A 283 -52.10 56.32 28.60
CA MET A 283 -50.91 56.54 29.45
C MET A 283 -50.83 55.54 30.61
N ARG A 284 -51.96 55.23 31.27
CA ARG A 284 -52.02 54.18 32.31
C ARG A 284 -51.61 52.82 31.76
N LEU A 285 -52.10 52.45 30.58
CA LEU A 285 -51.78 51.18 29.90
C LEU A 285 -50.29 51.11 29.54
N ALA A 286 -49.75 52.15 28.90
CA ALA A 286 -48.34 52.22 28.50
C ALA A 286 -47.39 52.11 29.70
N VAL A 287 -47.67 52.83 30.80
CA VAL A 287 -46.86 52.74 32.03
C VAL A 287 -46.97 51.37 32.69
N THR A 288 -48.18 50.80 32.78
CA THR A 288 -48.36 49.47 33.38
C THR A 288 -47.61 48.39 32.60
N LEU A 289 -47.66 48.43 31.27
CA LEU A 289 -46.92 47.50 30.41
C LEU A 289 -45.40 47.70 30.51
N ALA A 290 -44.94 48.95 30.62
CA ALA A 290 -43.53 49.28 30.80
C ALA A 290 -42.97 48.80 32.15
N ILE A 291 -43.78 48.79 33.20
CA ILE A 291 -43.41 48.21 34.49
C ILE A 291 -43.43 46.68 34.38
N LEU A 292 -44.51 46.09 33.83
CA LEU A 292 -44.64 44.63 33.66
C LEU A 292 -43.48 44.03 32.87
N SER A 293 -43.06 44.68 31.77
CA SER A 293 -41.93 44.20 30.97
C SER A 293 -40.61 44.22 31.75
N ARG A 294 -40.39 45.21 32.63
CA ARG A 294 -39.22 45.30 33.51
C ARG A 294 -39.24 44.24 34.60
N GLU A 295 -40.37 44.03 35.27
CA GLU A 295 -40.56 42.97 36.26
C GLU A 295 -40.32 41.58 35.63
N ILE A 296 -40.79 41.36 34.39
CA ILE A 296 -40.51 40.13 33.62
C ILE A 296 -39.03 40.01 33.28
N CYS A 297 -38.35 41.08 32.84
CA CYS A 297 -36.93 40.98 32.51
C CYS A 297 -36.06 40.72 33.74
N GLN A 298 -36.37 41.40 34.85
CA GLN A 298 -35.69 41.23 36.12
C GLN A 298 -35.88 39.81 36.68
N HIS A 299 -37.12 39.31 36.76
CA HIS A 299 -37.39 38.06 37.47
C HIS A 299 -37.48 36.81 36.56
N ILE A 300 -37.74 36.95 35.27
CA ILE A 300 -37.93 35.81 34.35
C ILE A 300 -36.83 35.75 33.29
N PHE A 301 -36.41 36.86 32.69
CA PHE A 301 -35.37 36.83 31.63
C PHE A 301 -33.95 36.84 32.17
N GLN A 302 -33.64 35.83 32.99
CA GLN A 302 -32.38 35.65 33.69
C GLN A 302 -31.57 34.50 33.10
N SER A 303 -30.25 34.45 33.32
CA SER A 303 -29.38 33.39 32.80
C SER A 303 -29.54 32.04 33.50
N ASN A 304 -29.98 32.08 34.77
CA ASN A 304 -30.31 30.96 35.64
C ASN A 304 -31.26 31.46 36.76
N TYR A 305 -31.93 30.57 37.49
CA TYR A 305 -32.80 30.93 38.60
C TYR A 305 -32.26 30.56 39.98
N ILE A 306 -31.35 29.58 40.09
CA ILE A 306 -30.71 29.17 41.36
C ILE A 306 -30.01 30.33 42.06
N LEU A 307 -29.33 31.20 41.32
CA LEU A 307 -28.55 32.30 41.88
C LEU A 307 -29.38 33.60 42.00
N PRO A 308 -29.16 34.40 43.06
CA PRO A 308 -29.76 35.73 43.18
C PRO A 308 -29.40 36.65 42.02
N GLU A 309 -30.29 37.60 41.71
CA GLU A 309 -30.06 38.66 40.70
C GLU A 309 -28.82 39.51 41.03
N ASP A 310 -28.60 39.79 42.32
CA ASP A 310 -27.43 40.56 42.82
C ASP A 310 -26.12 39.74 42.86
N SER A 311 -26.05 38.56 42.22
CA SER A 311 -24.85 37.74 42.22
C SER A 311 -23.81 38.23 41.21
N GLU A 312 -22.54 38.29 41.64
CA GLU A 312 -21.39 38.62 40.78
C GLU A 312 -21.28 37.71 39.53
N ILE A 313 -21.92 36.55 39.56
CA ILE A 313 -21.96 35.56 38.49
C ILE A 313 -22.60 36.12 37.20
N HIS A 314 -23.55 37.06 37.27
CA HIS A 314 -24.02 37.74 36.05
C HIS A 314 -22.87 38.52 35.38
N GLY A 315 -22.07 39.25 36.17
CA GLY A 315 -20.91 39.99 35.69
C GLY A 315 -19.83 39.07 35.12
N ILE A 316 -19.53 37.97 35.83
CA ILE A 316 -18.56 36.95 35.39
C ILE A 316 -19.00 36.31 34.06
N LEU A 317 -20.27 35.90 33.92
CA LEU A 317 -20.76 35.33 32.66
C LEU A 317 -20.75 36.37 31.53
N SER A 318 -21.00 37.65 31.82
CA SER A 318 -20.89 38.72 30.80
C SER A 318 -19.44 38.86 30.32
N GLN A 319 -18.47 38.92 31.24
CA GLN A 319 -17.03 38.93 30.91
C GLN A 319 -16.60 37.65 30.17
N LEU A 320 -17.13 36.49 30.52
CA LEU A 320 -16.87 35.25 29.77
C LEU A 320 -17.45 35.34 28.35
N THR A 321 -18.59 35.98 28.13
CA THR A 321 -19.14 36.16 26.77
C THR A 321 -18.20 36.97 25.86
N GLU A 322 -17.49 37.93 26.43
CA GLU A 322 -16.53 38.80 25.73
C GLU A 322 -15.20 38.10 25.45
N ASN A 323 -14.71 37.27 26.38
CA ASN A 323 -13.37 36.69 26.33
C ASN A 323 -13.32 35.23 25.84
N ASP A 324 -14.37 34.45 26.12
CA ASP A 324 -14.47 33.01 25.83
C ASP A 324 -15.95 32.55 25.85
N PRO A 325 -16.70 32.75 24.76
CA PRO A 325 -18.13 32.43 24.72
C PRO A 325 -18.43 30.93 24.82
N GLU A 326 -17.47 30.05 24.49
CA GLU A 326 -17.61 28.62 24.71
C GLU A 326 -17.59 28.27 26.21
N LYS A 327 -16.69 28.88 26.99
CA LYS A 327 -16.71 28.77 28.46
C LYS A 327 -17.95 29.37 29.09
N GLU A 328 -18.47 30.51 28.60
CA GLU A 328 -19.75 31.05 29.07
C GLU A 328 -20.88 30.03 28.90
N SER A 329 -21.00 29.48 27.68
CA SER A 329 -22.03 28.53 27.31
C SER A 329 -21.94 27.25 28.14
N PHE A 330 -20.72 26.74 28.37
CA PHE A 330 -20.49 25.60 29.27
C PHE A 330 -20.88 25.92 30.72
N CYS A 331 -20.38 27.03 31.28
CA CYS A 331 -20.68 27.43 32.66
C CYS A 331 -22.18 27.63 32.89
N ARG A 332 -22.89 28.30 31.96
CA ARG A 332 -24.34 28.48 32.02
C ARG A 332 -25.09 27.14 31.95
N ARG A 333 -24.68 26.21 31.08
CA ARG A 333 -25.29 24.86 31.01
C ARG A 333 -25.00 23.99 32.25
N VAL A 334 -23.88 24.21 32.95
CA VAL A 334 -23.61 23.62 34.27
C VAL A 334 -24.52 24.24 35.33
N LEU A 335 -24.65 25.57 35.40
CA LEU A 335 -25.54 26.22 36.38
C LEU A 335 -26.99 25.73 36.27
N LEU A 336 -27.49 25.56 35.03
CA LEU A 336 -28.83 25.03 34.75
C LEU A 336 -28.99 23.52 35.04
N SER A 337 -27.91 22.76 35.27
CA SER A 337 -27.96 21.32 35.55
C SER A 337 -27.97 20.98 37.05
N ILE A 338 -27.49 21.89 37.91
CA ILE A 338 -27.24 21.65 39.35
C ILE A 338 -28.48 21.10 40.07
N ASP A 339 -29.61 21.79 39.97
CA ASP A 339 -30.89 21.31 40.53
C ASP A 339 -32.07 21.88 39.72
N GLN A 340 -32.56 21.06 38.79
CA GLN A 340 -33.69 21.40 37.92
C GLN A 340 -35.01 21.54 38.68
N ASN A 341 -35.16 20.90 39.85
CA ASN A 341 -36.36 21.02 40.68
C ASN A 341 -36.34 22.34 41.46
N ALA A 342 -35.17 22.74 41.98
CA ALA A 342 -34.98 24.05 42.59
C ALA A 342 -35.14 25.18 41.57
N GLU A 343 -34.53 25.08 40.37
CA GLU A 343 -34.77 26.01 39.25
C GLU A 343 -36.27 26.22 39.01
N GLN A 344 -37.04 25.13 38.87
CA GLN A 344 -38.48 25.19 38.64
C GLN A 344 -39.26 25.80 39.82
N SER A 345 -38.90 25.47 41.06
CA SER A 345 -39.54 26.01 42.26
C SER A 345 -39.27 27.52 42.43
N ILE A 346 -38.02 27.94 42.22
CA ILE A 346 -37.64 29.35 42.29
C ILE A 346 -38.31 30.14 41.17
N LEU A 347 -38.39 29.59 39.95
CA LEU A 347 -39.10 30.20 38.83
C LEU A 347 -40.58 30.45 39.14
N GLN A 348 -41.27 29.53 39.81
CA GLN A 348 -42.64 29.77 40.27
C GLN A 348 -42.71 30.89 41.33
N ALA A 349 -41.76 30.93 42.28
CA ALA A 349 -41.67 32.02 43.26
C ALA A 349 -41.36 33.39 42.61
N ARG A 350 -40.59 33.41 41.51
CA ARG A 350 -40.32 34.61 40.70
C ARG A 350 -41.56 35.07 39.92
N ILE A 351 -42.34 34.16 39.34
CA ILE A 351 -43.67 34.48 38.75
C ILE A 351 -44.60 35.12 39.79
N GLN A 352 -44.70 34.52 40.98
CA GLN A 352 -45.51 35.08 42.08
C GLN A 352 -44.98 36.44 42.58
N THR A 353 -43.68 36.69 42.47
CA THR A 353 -43.07 37.99 42.75
C THR A 353 -43.51 39.04 41.73
N VAL A 354 -43.48 38.73 40.42
CA VAL A 354 -44.01 39.63 39.37
C VAL A 354 -45.48 39.96 39.61
N ILE A 355 -46.33 38.95 39.88
CA ILE A 355 -47.76 39.16 40.16
C ILE A 355 -47.94 40.07 41.38
N ARG A 356 -47.24 39.82 42.49
CA ARG A 356 -47.30 40.63 43.72
C ARG A 356 -46.87 42.07 43.48
N ASN A 357 -45.73 42.27 42.81
CA ASN A 357 -45.17 43.59 42.56
C ASN A 357 -46.14 44.41 41.68
N MET A 358 -46.62 43.83 40.58
CA MET A 358 -47.61 44.43 39.69
C MET A 358 -48.93 44.76 40.39
N SER A 359 -49.45 43.82 41.19
CA SER A 359 -50.63 44.04 42.03
C SER A 359 -50.44 45.24 42.96
N SER A 360 -49.24 45.42 43.53
CA SER A 360 -48.96 46.52 44.47
C SER A 360 -49.02 47.92 43.83
N TYR A 361 -48.78 48.04 42.52
CA TYR A 361 -48.92 49.28 41.75
C TYR A 361 -50.38 49.56 41.34
N LEU A 362 -51.19 48.51 41.15
CA LEU A 362 -52.56 48.60 40.65
C LEU A 362 -53.64 48.53 41.74
N TRP A 363 -53.31 48.06 42.95
CA TRP A 363 -54.23 47.89 44.08
C TRP A 363 -55.06 49.14 44.42
N THR A 364 -54.46 50.33 44.32
CA THR A 364 -55.16 51.60 44.60
C THR A 364 -56.03 52.06 43.44
N LEU A 365 -55.78 51.56 42.24
CA LEU A 365 -56.34 52.06 40.98
C LEU A 365 -57.58 51.29 40.52
N LEU A 366 -57.62 49.97 40.75
CA LEU A 366 -58.65 49.05 40.27
C LEU A 366 -59.60 48.63 41.40
N SER A 367 -60.82 48.18 41.04
CA SER A 367 -61.67 47.44 42.00
C SER A 367 -61.08 46.06 42.32
N GLU A 368 -61.59 45.40 43.36
CA GLU A 368 -61.16 44.05 43.75
C GLU A 368 -61.37 43.03 42.60
N ASP A 369 -62.56 43.04 41.97
CA ASP A 369 -62.86 42.20 40.80
C ASP A 369 -61.92 42.46 39.60
N GLN A 370 -61.67 43.75 39.31
CA GLN A 370 -60.76 44.16 38.23
C GLN A 370 -59.31 43.77 38.52
N LEU A 371 -58.89 43.88 39.77
CA LEU A 371 -57.55 43.51 40.20
C LEU A 371 -57.33 42.01 40.08
N ASP A 372 -58.28 41.18 40.52
CA ASP A 372 -58.16 39.72 40.41
C ASP A 372 -58.18 39.25 38.94
N ALA A 373 -58.99 39.87 38.07
CA ALA A 373 -58.92 39.65 36.63
C ALA A 373 -57.52 39.98 36.06
N VAL A 374 -56.97 41.15 36.41
CA VAL A 374 -55.63 41.57 35.95
C VAL A 374 -54.52 40.68 36.53
N ARG A 375 -54.68 40.14 37.75
CA ARG A 375 -53.72 39.20 38.35
C ARG A 375 -53.64 37.90 37.55
N ILE A 376 -54.78 37.36 37.11
CA ILE A 376 -54.84 36.20 36.21
C ILE A 376 -54.13 36.52 34.88
N SER A 377 -54.44 37.66 34.26
CA SER A 377 -53.76 38.10 33.03
C SER A 377 -52.24 38.27 33.19
N ILE A 378 -51.78 38.86 34.30
CA ILE A 378 -50.33 39.00 34.59
C ILE A 378 -49.69 37.62 34.76
N GLU A 379 -50.35 36.70 35.46
CA GLU A 379 -49.88 35.33 35.61
C GLU A 379 -49.74 34.62 34.25
N GLU A 380 -50.75 34.69 33.39
CA GLU A 380 -50.68 34.12 32.04
C GLU A 380 -49.53 34.71 31.21
N VAL A 381 -49.33 36.03 31.26
CA VAL A 381 -48.23 36.71 30.57
C VAL A 381 -46.87 36.23 31.12
N ALA A 382 -46.72 36.14 32.44
CA ALA A 382 -45.49 35.66 33.09
C ALA A 382 -45.20 34.17 32.76
N GLN A 383 -46.23 33.32 32.74
CA GLN A 383 -46.11 31.93 32.32
C GLN A 383 -45.73 31.80 30.83
N ARG A 384 -46.26 32.66 29.95
CA ARG A 384 -45.85 32.69 28.53
C ARG A 384 -44.43 33.23 28.34
N ALA A 385 -44.03 34.25 29.09
CA ALA A 385 -42.65 34.76 29.12
C ALA A 385 -41.68 33.65 29.55
N THR A 386 -42.04 32.86 30.55
CA THR A 386 -41.27 31.69 31.00
C THR A 386 -41.10 30.64 29.90
N LYS A 387 -42.20 30.24 29.24
CA LYS A 387 -42.19 29.28 28.12
C LYS A 387 -41.37 29.79 26.93
N PHE A 388 -41.32 31.11 26.74
CA PHE A 388 -40.52 31.77 25.71
C PHE A 388 -39.03 31.80 26.04
N TRP A 389 -38.65 32.02 27.32
CA TRP A 389 -37.26 32.23 27.73
C TRP A 389 -36.49 30.94 28.04
N LEU A 390 -37.16 29.88 28.53
CA LEU A 390 -36.49 28.62 28.88
C LEU A 390 -35.64 27.98 27.74
N PRO A 391 -36.05 28.01 26.46
CA PRO A 391 -35.19 27.58 25.35
C PRO A 391 -34.00 28.52 25.13
N ILE A 392 -34.19 29.83 25.32
CA ILE A 392 -33.18 30.87 25.14
C ILE A 392 -32.06 30.72 26.19
N GLN A 393 -32.41 30.43 27.45
CA GLN A 393 -31.46 30.07 28.50
C GLN A 393 -30.52 28.91 28.13
N ARG A 394 -30.98 27.97 27.29
CA ARG A 394 -30.26 26.75 26.89
C ARG A 394 -29.61 26.84 25.51
N ALA A 395 -29.76 27.97 24.83
CA ALA A 395 -29.13 28.22 23.54
C ALA A 395 -27.59 28.22 23.68
N GLN A 396 -26.88 27.90 22.61
CA GLN A 396 -25.42 27.95 22.60
C GLN A 396 -24.92 29.39 22.87
N GLN A 397 -25.43 30.34 22.09
CA GLN A 397 -25.19 31.78 22.23
C GLN A 397 -25.90 32.37 23.47
N ARG A 398 -25.40 33.52 23.94
CA ARG A 398 -26.00 34.29 25.04
C ARG A 398 -26.95 35.35 24.49
N TYR A 399 -28.08 35.50 25.17
CA TYR A 399 -29.10 36.50 24.86
C TYR A 399 -29.40 37.32 26.12
N GLU A 400 -29.53 38.64 25.96
CA GLU A 400 -29.91 39.56 27.03
C GLU A 400 -31.05 40.46 26.58
N THR A 401 -31.74 41.08 27.54
CA THR A 401 -32.72 42.13 27.24
C THR A 401 -32.17 43.52 27.56
N ALA A 402 -32.48 44.48 26.70
CA ALA A 402 -32.07 45.87 26.88
C ALA A 402 -33.25 46.83 26.67
N PHE A 403 -33.35 47.83 27.55
CA PHE A 403 -34.36 48.90 27.50
C PHE A 403 -33.83 50.18 26.84
N ASP A 404 -32.52 50.33 26.82
CA ASP A 404 -31.77 51.39 26.14
C ASP A 404 -30.53 50.73 25.51
N LEU A 405 -30.22 51.09 24.27
CA LEU A 405 -28.99 50.71 23.58
C LEU A 405 -28.39 52.00 23.00
N VAL A 406 -27.12 52.25 23.32
CA VAL A 406 -26.45 53.53 23.02
C VAL A 406 -26.07 53.66 21.54
N ASP A 407 -25.91 52.53 20.85
CA ASP A 407 -25.29 52.43 19.53
C ASP A 407 -26.27 52.12 18.37
N LEU A 408 -27.59 52.16 18.62
CA LEU A 408 -28.60 51.89 17.59
C LEU A 408 -28.87 53.08 16.67
N VAL A 409 -29.23 52.78 15.43
CA VAL A 409 -29.69 53.77 14.43
C VAL A 409 -31.18 54.01 14.63
N ASP A 410 -31.70 55.17 14.20
CA ASP A 410 -33.13 55.53 14.33
C ASP A 410 -34.11 54.52 13.68
N GLU A 411 -33.64 53.63 12.80
CA GLU A 411 -34.44 52.59 12.13
C GLU A 411 -34.76 51.35 13.03
N ASP A 412 -34.07 51.18 14.15
CA ASP A 412 -34.22 50.01 15.04
C ASP A 412 -35.34 50.13 16.09
N TRP A 413 -35.97 51.32 16.17
CA TRP A 413 -36.99 51.64 17.17
C TRP A 413 -38.40 51.52 16.60
N LYS A 414 -39.33 51.01 17.41
CA LYS A 414 -40.75 50.85 17.03
C LYS A 414 -41.65 51.69 17.92
N SER A 415 -42.49 52.53 17.32
CA SER A 415 -43.53 53.27 18.03
C SER A 415 -44.54 52.33 18.71
N PHE A 416 -44.86 52.58 19.98
CA PHE A 416 -45.85 51.83 20.75
C PHE A 416 -47.25 52.02 20.18
N ARG A 417 -47.88 50.95 19.66
CA ARG A 417 -49.22 51.03 19.06
C ARG A 417 -50.28 50.82 20.14
N PHE A 418 -51.26 51.73 20.22
CA PHE A 418 -52.36 51.57 21.17
C PHE A 418 -53.42 50.62 20.60
N PRO A 419 -54.15 49.88 21.44
CA PRO A 419 -55.25 49.04 20.97
C PRO A 419 -56.32 49.91 20.28
N GLY A 420 -56.60 49.62 19.01
CA GLY A 420 -57.55 50.37 18.19
C GLY A 420 -56.95 51.45 17.29
N ASP A 421 -55.62 51.59 17.22
CA ASP A 421 -54.96 52.28 16.11
C ASP A 421 -55.01 51.36 14.86
N ASP A 422 -55.76 51.73 13.82
CA ASP A 422 -55.88 50.96 12.58
C ASP A 422 -54.52 50.81 11.85
N GLU A 423 -54.32 49.68 11.15
CA GLU A 423 -53.05 49.29 10.49
C GLU A 423 -52.64 50.13 9.26
N ILE A 424 -53.11 51.39 9.13
CA ILE A 424 -52.61 52.27 8.07
C ILE A 424 -51.15 52.62 8.43
N PRO A 425 -50.15 52.29 7.57
CA PRO A 425 -48.77 52.72 7.78
C PRO A 425 -48.73 54.23 7.61
N ASN A 426 -48.85 54.94 8.73
CA ASN A 426 -49.05 56.37 8.74
C ASN A 426 -47.74 57.02 8.27
N ARG A 427 -47.80 57.94 7.30
CA ARG A 427 -46.62 58.67 6.77
C ARG A 427 -45.88 59.53 7.83
N GLN A 428 -46.30 59.47 9.08
CA GLN A 428 -45.69 60.14 10.22
C GLN A 428 -44.39 59.46 10.68
N ASP A 429 -44.20 58.15 10.47
CA ASP A 429 -42.93 57.46 10.77
C ASP A 429 -41.74 57.98 9.92
N GLN A 430 -41.99 58.82 8.89
CA GLN A 430 -40.96 59.46 8.06
C GLN A 430 -40.76 60.96 8.34
N VAL A 431 -41.47 61.55 9.30
CA VAL A 431 -41.26 62.96 9.70
C VAL A 431 -40.43 63.00 10.98
N VAL A 432 -39.16 62.61 10.86
CA VAL A 432 -38.13 62.87 11.87
C VAL A 432 -37.83 64.36 11.89
N GLY A 433 -38.73 65.10 12.53
CA GLY A 433 -38.44 66.44 13.03
C GLY A 433 -37.63 66.34 14.31
N ASP A 434 -36.79 67.36 14.55
CA ASP A 434 -35.90 67.59 15.70
C ASP A 434 -36.63 67.77 17.06
N ARG A 435 -37.75 67.05 17.27
CA ARG A 435 -38.70 67.17 18.38
C ARG A 435 -39.44 65.87 18.75
N ASP A 436 -39.30 64.79 17.98
CA ASP A 436 -39.83 63.49 18.37
C ASP A 436 -38.89 62.87 19.41
N VAL A 437 -39.37 62.68 20.64
CA VAL A 437 -38.53 62.26 21.77
C VAL A 437 -39.10 61.00 22.40
N ASN A 438 -38.23 60.04 22.71
CA ASN A 438 -38.59 58.88 23.52
C ASN A 438 -39.03 59.35 24.92
N ILE A 439 -40.26 59.06 25.29
CA ILE A 439 -40.77 59.34 26.64
C ILE A 439 -40.46 58.15 27.55
N LEU A 440 -40.77 56.94 27.08
CA LEU A 440 -40.76 55.70 27.86
C LEU A 440 -40.57 54.49 26.95
N THR A 441 -39.50 53.73 27.16
CA THR A 441 -39.40 52.38 26.59
C THR A 441 -40.43 51.46 27.25
N VAL A 442 -41.40 50.96 26.47
CA VAL A 442 -42.50 50.10 26.94
C VAL A 442 -42.12 48.62 26.87
N PHE A 443 -41.50 48.17 25.77
CA PHE A 443 -40.98 46.81 25.64
C PHE A 443 -39.49 46.84 25.24
N PRO A 444 -38.65 46.00 25.88
CA PRO A 444 -37.23 45.92 25.57
C PRO A 444 -36.97 45.14 24.28
N CYS A 445 -35.77 45.31 23.72
CA CYS A 445 -35.25 44.36 22.75
C CYS A 445 -34.67 43.12 23.43
N ILE A 446 -34.57 42.04 22.67
CA ILE A 446 -33.67 40.93 22.93
C ILE A 446 -32.48 41.10 22.00
N SER A 447 -31.27 41.09 22.56
CA SER A 447 -30.02 41.18 21.82
C SER A 447 -29.21 39.91 21.97
N LEU A 448 -28.57 39.48 20.88
CA LEU A 448 -27.48 38.52 20.89
C LEU A 448 -26.25 39.21 21.49
N VAL A 449 -25.60 38.59 22.47
CA VAL A 449 -24.33 39.07 23.02
C VAL A 449 -23.20 38.23 22.45
N LYS A 450 -22.31 38.86 21.69
CA LYS A 450 -21.23 38.20 20.95
C LYS A 450 -20.04 39.13 20.78
N ASP A 451 -18.84 38.66 21.10
CA ASP A 451 -17.57 39.41 20.92
C ASP A 451 -17.59 40.82 21.57
N GLY A 452 -18.34 41.00 22.66
CA GLY A 452 -18.57 42.29 23.34
C GLY A 452 -19.58 43.22 22.68
N HIS A 453 -20.13 42.85 21.53
CA HIS A 453 -21.22 43.56 20.85
C HIS A 453 -22.59 43.00 21.25
N ARG A 454 -23.62 43.85 21.13
CA ARG A 454 -25.03 43.55 21.44
C ARG A 454 -25.88 43.73 20.19
N ASP A 455 -25.98 42.69 19.37
CA ASP A 455 -26.73 42.73 18.13
C ASP A 455 -28.24 42.61 18.41
N PRO A 456 -29.07 43.64 18.13
CA PRO A 456 -30.51 43.57 18.39
C PRO A 456 -31.20 42.56 17.46
N LEU A 457 -31.98 41.64 18.04
CA LEU A 457 -32.78 40.67 17.27
C LEU A 457 -34.27 41.01 17.26
N THR A 458 -34.71 41.93 18.12
CA THR A 458 -36.06 42.48 18.11
C THR A 458 -35.99 43.99 18.31
N GLN A 459 -36.92 44.73 17.72
CA GLN A 459 -37.00 46.19 17.91
C GLN A 459 -37.38 46.57 19.34
N ILE A 460 -36.81 47.66 19.86
CA ILE A 460 -37.25 48.29 21.12
C ILE A 460 -38.57 49.02 20.87
N VAL A 461 -39.57 48.87 21.75
CA VAL A 461 -40.88 49.53 21.60
C VAL A 461 -41.00 50.72 22.53
N GLN A 462 -41.23 51.91 21.98
CA GLN A 462 -41.19 53.20 22.69
C GLN A 462 -42.50 53.98 22.60
N LEU A 463 -42.90 54.59 23.72
CA LEU A 463 -43.88 55.66 23.75
C LEU A 463 -43.17 56.97 23.35
N ARG A 464 -43.64 57.63 22.28
CA ARG A 464 -43.01 58.84 21.72
C ARG A 464 -43.85 60.10 21.92
N SER A 465 -43.18 61.25 22.01
CA SER A 465 -43.80 62.56 22.27
C SER A 465 -44.84 62.97 21.22
N THR A 466 -44.68 62.53 19.98
CA THR A 466 -45.57 62.86 18.85
C THR A 466 -46.88 62.06 18.81
N GLN A 467 -47.02 61.01 19.63
CA GLN A 467 -48.16 60.10 19.53
C GLN A 467 -49.46 60.75 20.02
N LYS A 468 -50.55 60.51 19.28
CA LYS A 468 -51.86 61.15 19.50
C LYS A 468 -52.34 61.07 20.96
N LEU A 469 -52.38 59.88 21.55
CA LEU A 469 -52.88 59.69 22.92
C LEU A 469 -51.96 60.31 23.99
N PHE A 470 -50.65 60.41 23.72
CA PHE A 470 -49.72 61.14 24.58
C PHE A 470 -50.03 62.64 24.54
N MET A 471 -50.17 63.22 23.33
CA MET A 471 -50.49 64.63 23.15
C MET A 471 -51.86 65.02 23.74
N GLU A 472 -52.87 64.16 23.62
CA GLU A 472 -54.16 64.34 24.29
C GLU A 472 -54.02 64.37 25.82
N ALA A 473 -53.24 63.45 26.39
CA ALA A 473 -52.99 63.40 27.83
C ALA A 473 -52.16 64.61 28.33
N VAL A 474 -51.15 65.06 27.58
CA VAL A 474 -50.39 66.30 27.89
C VAL A 474 -51.32 67.52 27.89
N PHE A 475 -52.18 67.64 26.88
CA PHE A 475 -53.14 68.74 26.77
C PHE A 475 -54.10 68.76 27.97
N GLU A 476 -54.65 67.61 28.36
CA GLU A 476 -55.54 67.49 29.52
C GLU A 476 -54.81 67.75 30.87
N ALA A 477 -53.58 67.26 31.02
CA ALA A 477 -52.71 67.56 32.15
C ALA A 477 -52.44 69.07 32.27
N SER A 478 -52.33 69.79 31.14
CA SER A 478 -52.15 71.25 31.17
C SER A 478 -53.41 71.97 31.67
N GLN A 479 -54.61 71.54 31.26
CA GLN A 479 -55.86 72.19 31.67
C GLN A 479 -56.18 72.00 33.15
N THR A 480 -55.95 70.80 33.68
CA THR A 480 -56.23 70.46 35.09
C THR A 480 -55.36 71.25 36.10
N ASN A 481 -54.24 71.81 35.66
CA ASN A 481 -53.37 72.68 36.47
C ASN A 481 -53.81 74.16 36.50
N PHE A 482 -54.77 74.60 35.70
CA PHE A 482 -55.15 76.02 35.58
C PHE A 482 -56.27 76.51 36.52
N VAL A 483 -56.80 75.66 37.41
CA VAL A 483 -57.86 76.06 38.37
C VAL A 483 -57.27 76.78 39.60
N VAL A 484 -56.65 77.93 39.37
CA VAL A 484 -56.45 78.94 40.41
C VAL A 484 -57.68 79.87 40.39
N PRO A 485 -58.54 79.88 41.43
CA PRO A 485 -59.65 80.82 41.47
C PRO A 485 -59.08 82.24 41.56
N ARG A 486 -59.30 83.00 40.50
CA ARG A 486 -58.88 84.41 40.33
C ARG A 486 -59.62 85.29 41.35
N ARG A 487 -59.18 85.26 42.61
CA ARG A 487 -59.73 86.10 43.69
C ARG A 487 -59.63 87.56 43.27
N SER A 488 -60.79 88.19 43.15
CA SER A 488 -60.94 89.63 42.96
C SER A 488 -60.27 90.36 44.13
N SER A 489 -59.16 91.04 43.83
CA SER A 489 -58.44 91.85 44.81
C SER A 489 -59.26 93.10 45.19
N THR A 490 -60.11 92.99 46.21
CA THR A 490 -60.73 94.13 46.87
C THR A 490 -59.66 94.97 47.57
N ARG A 491 -59.24 96.03 46.88
CA ARG A 491 -58.20 96.98 47.29
C ARG A 491 -58.68 97.84 48.47
N THR A 492 -58.50 97.36 49.70
CA THR A 492 -58.82 98.15 50.90
C THR A 492 -57.66 99.06 51.31
N ARG A 493 -57.97 100.36 51.46
CA ARG A 493 -57.04 101.46 51.70
C ARG A 493 -57.00 101.85 53.18
N ARG A 494 -55.87 101.68 53.86
CA ARG A 494 -55.47 102.39 55.10
C ARG A 494 -53.93 102.41 55.15
N GLN A 495 -53.29 103.53 54.85
CA GLN A 495 -52.97 104.64 55.76
C GLN A 495 -51.90 104.32 56.81
N SER A 496 -50.72 104.87 56.52
CA SER A 496 -49.54 105.09 57.34
C SER A 496 -49.80 105.61 58.76
N ILE A 497 -49.02 105.09 59.71
CA ILE A 497 -48.42 105.88 60.80
C ILE A 497 -46.94 105.50 60.86
N ALA A 498 -46.06 106.50 60.92
CA ALA A 498 -44.64 106.32 61.17
C ALA A 498 -44.30 106.83 62.56
N GLN A 499 -43.36 106.20 63.26
CA GLN A 499 -42.61 106.85 64.33
C GLN A 499 -41.22 106.23 64.48
N ASN A 500 -40.23 107.11 64.62
CA ASN A 500 -38.81 106.78 64.81
C ASN A 500 -38.52 106.35 66.25
N THR A 501 -37.55 105.44 66.41
CA THR A 501 -36.39 105.58 67.31
C THR A 501 -35.37 104.50 66.85
N ASP A 502 -34.22 104.81 66.26
CA ASP A 502 -33.01 105.51 66.74
C ASP A 502 -32.02 104.57 67.49
N ARG A 503 -30.81 104.39 66.89
CA ARG A 503 -29.56 103.80 67.45
C ARG A 503 -29.53 102.29 67.79
N GLN A 504 -28.39 101.59 67.80
CA GLN A 504 -27.00 101.82 67.30
C GLN A 504 -26.25 100.47 67.19
N ASN A 505 -25.20 100.43 66.37
CA ASN A 505 -23.95 99.63 66.51
C ASN A 505 -24.00 98.10 66.81
N GLY A 506 -23.23 97.29 66.07
CA GLY A 506 -22.98 95.91 66.48
C GLY A 506 -22.26 94.99 65.49
N THR A 507 -21.03 95.35 65.11
CA THR A 507 -19.91 94.45 64.73
C THR A 507 -20.22 93.09 64.06
N SER A 508 -19.74 92.96 62.83
CA SER A 508 -19.27 91.71 62.20
C SER A 508 -18.47 90.79 63.14
N PHE A 509 -18.66 89.48 63.03
CA PHE A 509 -17.62 88.50 63.35
C PHE A 509 -17.62 87.36 62.33
N LEU A 510 -16.46 87.14 61.69
CA LEU A 510 -16.19 86.02 60.78
C LEU A 510 -15.18 85.10 61.44
N GLU A 511 -15.58 83.87 61.77
CA GLU A 511 -14.70 82.70 61.91
C GLU A 511 -15.57 81.45 61.63
N GLY A 512 -15.23 80.50 60.76
CA GLY A 512 -14.01 80.34 59.98
C GLY A 512 -13.03 79.36 60.59
N LYS A 513 -13.37 78.06 60.59
CA LYS A 513 -12.41 76.95 60.66
C LYS A 513 -12.98 75.62 60.19
N SER A 514 -12.26 75.03 59.26
CA SER A 514 -12.14 73.59 58.96
C SER A 514 -10.64 73.35 58.69
N PRO A 515 -10.12 72.13 58.48
CA PRO A 515 -10.65 70.78 58.78
C PRO A 515 -9.59 69.89 59.49
N LYS A 516 -9.79 68.55 59.45
CA LYS A 516 -8.80 67.45 59.56
C LYS A 516 -8.42 66.93 60.97
N PRO A 517 -7.94 65.66 61.08
CA PRO A 517 -7.77 64.64 60.02
C PRO A 517 -9.05 63.88 59.67
#